data_AF-A0A3C0TAG8-F1
#
_entry.id   AF-A0A3C0TAG8-F1
#
_cell.length_a   1.000
_cell.length_b   1.000
_cell.length_c   1.000
_cell.angle_alpha   90.00
_cell.angle_beta   90.00
_cell.angle_gamma   90.00
#
_symmetry.space_group_name_H-M   'P 1'
#
loop_
_entity.id
_entity.type
_entity.pdbx_description
1 polymer ?
#
loop_
_entity_poly.entity_id
_entity_poly.type
_entity_poly.pdbx_seq_one_letter_code
_entity_poly.pdbx_strand_id
1 'polypeptide(L)' 'MNFELDEQQMAIRDAVQKICARFGDDYWLERDTDGEFPEAFVKAVTDGG' A
#
# COMPACT_ATOMS: atom_id res chain seq x y z
N MET A 1 -27.33 -11.98 3.28
CA MET A 1 -25.94 -11.73 3.74
C MET A 1 -25.59 -10.30 3.37
N ASN A 2 -24.92 -9.56 4.26
CA ASN A 2 -24.39 -8.22 3.97
C ASN A 2 -22.87 -8.34 3.75
N PHE A 3 -22.38 -7.76 2.65
CA PHE A 3 -20.96 -7.76 2.26
C PHE A 3 -20.39 -6.33 2.17
N GLU A 4 -21.18 -5.32 2.54
CA GLU A 4 -20.70 -3.95 2.57
C GLU A 4 -19.70 -3.75 3.71
N LEU A 5 -18.68 -2.95 3.41
CA LEU A 5 -17.71 -2.53 4.41
C LEU A 5 -18.35 -1.48 5.31
N ASP A 6 -18.02 -1.53 6.60
CA ASP A 6 -18.35 -0.42 7.49
C ASP A 6 -17.45 0.81 7.22
N GLU A 7 -17.81 1.96 7.81
CA GLU A 7 -17.09 3.21 7.60
C GLU A 7 -15.61 3.11 8.01
N GLN A 8 -15.29 2.34 9.06
CA GLN A 8 -13.93 2.16 9.52
C GLN A 8 -13.12 1.35 8.51
N GLN A 9 -13.68 0.27 7.99
CA GLN A 9 -13.08 -0.56 6.96
C GLN A 9 -12.86 0.21 5.66
N MET A 10 -13.82 1.07 5.26
CA MET A 10 -13.65 1.97 4.13
C MET A 10 -12.50 2.96 4.35
N ALA A 11 -12.40 3.56 5.54
CA ALA A 11 -11.32 4.48 5.86
C ALA A 11 -9.94 3.82 5.81
N ILE A 12 -9.82 2.59 6.33
CA ILE A 12 -8.58 1.79 6.26
C ILE A 12 -8.24 1.50 4.79
N ARG A 13 -9.21 1.04 3.99
CA ARG A 13 -9.00 0.75 2.57
C ARG A 13 -8.51 1.98 1.82
N ASP A 14 -9.13 3.14 2.05
CA ASP A 14 -8.78 4.38 1.38
C ASP A 14 -7.38 4.87 1.79
N ALA A 15 -6.98 4.67 3.05
CA ALA A 15 -5.63 4.95 3.51
C ALA A 15 -4.58 4.06 2.82
N VAL A 16 -4.82 2.74 2.74
CA VAL A 16 -3.95 1.79 2.05
C VAL A 16 -3.84 2.11 0.56
N GLN A 17 -4.96 2.44 -0.09
CA GLN A 17 -4.97 2.82 -1.51
C GLN A 17 -4.08 4.04 -1.79
N LYS A 18 -4.10 5.05 -0.92
CA LYS A 18 -3.23 6.23 -1.05
C LYS A 18 -1.75 5.89 -0.92
N ILE A 19 -1.40 4.91 -0.08
CA ILE A 19 -0.02 4.45 0.05
C ILE A 19 0.39 3.72 -1.23
N CYS A 20 -0.39 2.74 -1.69
CA CYS A 20 -0.10 1.98 -2.91
C CYS A 20 0.03 2.88 -4.15
N ALA A 21 -0.78 3.93 -4.27
CA ALA A 21 -0.73 4.88 -5.39
C ALA A 21 0.61 5.62 -5.54
N ARG A 22 1.45 5.63 -4.49
CA ARG A 22 2.80 6.24 -4.53
C ARG A 22 3.87 5.29 -5.08
N PHE A 23 3.57 3.99 -5.20
CA PHE A 23 4.50 2.94 -5.60
C PHE A 23 3.93 2.20 -6.81
N GLY A 24 4.07 2.81 -7.98
CA GLY A 24 3.62 2.26 -9.27
C GLY A 24 4.60 1.26 -9.89
N ASP A 25 4.31 0.86 -11.12
CA ASP A 25 5.03 -0.22 -11.84
C ASP A 25 6.54 0.01 -11.93
N ASP A 26 7.00 1.25 -12.15
CA ASP A 26 8.42 1.57 -12.23
C ASP A 26 9.18 1.24 -10.95
N TYR A 27 8.57 1.50 -9.79
CA TYR A 27 9.16 1.18 -8.48
C TYR A 27 9.31 -0.34 -8.31
N TRP A 28 8.27 -1.10 -8.66
CA TRP A 28 8.28 -2.55 -8.53
C TRP A 28 9.21 -3.21 -9.53
N LEU A 29 9.28 -2.70 -10.77
CA LEU A 29 10.23 -3.16 -11.77
C LEU A 29 11.67 -2.95 -11.31
N GLU A 30 11.97 -1.82 -10.67
CA GLU A 30 13.29 -1.55 -10.09
C GLU A 30 13.62 -2.59 -9.00
N ARG A 31 12.68 -2.88 -8.09
CA ARG A 31 12.85 -3.88 -7.01
C ARG A 31 12.99 -5.31 -7.53
N ASP A 32 12.24 -5.65 -8.58
CA ASP A 32 12.37 -6.94 -9.25
C ASP A 32 13.72 -7.08 -9.95
N THR A 33 14.28 -5.97 -10.44
CA THR A 33 15.57 -5.95 -11.14
C THR A 33 16.74 -6.02 -10.16
N ASP A 34 16.71 -5.26 -9.07
CA ASP A 34 17.79 -5.19 -8.09
C ASP A 34 17.69 -6.25 -6.98
N GLY A 35 16.50 -6.79 -6.73
CA GLY A 35 16.23 -7.76 -5.66
C GLY A 35 16.27 -7.16 -4.25
N GLU A 36 16.30 -5.84 -4.12
CA GLU A 36 16.37 -5.14 -2.85
C GLU A 36 15.02 -5.15 -2.11
N PHE A 37 15.09 -5.17 -0.79
CA PHE A 37 13.88 -5.10 0.04
C PHE A 37 13.20 -3.72 -0.11
N PRO A 38 11.86 -3.65 -0.27
CA PRO A 38 11.16 -2.39 -0.54
C PRO A 38 10.96 -1.54 0.74
N GLU A 39 12.06 -1.12 1.36
CA GLU A 39 12.09 -0.33 2.61
C GLU A 39 11.17 0.90 2.55
N ALA A 40 11.17 1.63 1.42
CA ALA A 40 10.36 2.82 1.25
C ALA A 40 8.85 2.53 1.32
N PHE A 41 8.40 1.43 0.70
CA PHE A 41 7.02 0.98 0.76
C PHE A 41 6.65 0.54 2.18
N VAL A 42 7.49 -0.30 2.80
CA VAL A 42 7.27 -0.81 4.16
C VAL A 42 7.18 0.34 5.16
N LYS A 43 8.11 1.29 5.08
CA LYS A 43 8.07 2.49 5.92
C LYS A 43 6.76 3.27 5.74
N ALA A 44 6.33 3.48 4.50
CA ALA A 44 5.09 4.21 4.21
C ALA A 44 3.84 3.51 4.76
N VAL A 45 3.83 2.17 4.78
CA VAL A 45 2.78 1.36 5.41
C VAL A 45 2.82 1.53 6.93
N THR A 46 3.98 1.38 7.56
CA THR A 46 4.11 1.43 9.02
C THR A 46 3.92 2.83 9.61
N ASP A 47 4.22 3.89 8.85
CA ASP A 47 3.93 5.28 9.26
C ASP A 47 2.41 5.54 9.35
N GLY A 48 1.58 4.71 8.71
CA GLY A 48 0.12 4.78 8.74
C GLY A 48 -0.54 4.19 9.99
N GLY A 49 0.21 3.42 10.82
CA GLY A 49 -0.29 2.74 12.02
C GLY A 49 -0.34 1.22 11.90
#